data_AF-A0A387GYI5-F1
#
_entry.id   AF-A0A387GYI5-F1
#
_cell.length_a   1.000
_cell.length_b   1.000
_cell.length_c   1.000
_cell.angle_alpha   90.00
_cell.angle_beta   90.00
_cell.angle_gamma   90.00
#
_symmetry.space_group_name_H-M   'P 1'
#
loop_
_entity.id
_entity.type
_entity.pdbx_description
1 polymer ?
#
loop_
_entity_poly.entity_id
_entity_poly.type
_entity_poly.pdbx_seq_one_letter_code
_entity_poly.pdbx_strand_id
1 'polypeptide(L)'
;MKNLFLPIIVLAAGIYSTNAALAASVPCEEMLKQLRAVEASTKPSDADKAKISDLEAKGIERCNADDDKRADEFFTQAMKILGK
;
A
#
# COMPACT_ATOMS: atom_id res chain seq x y z
N MET A 1 52.32 -0.94 -11.86
CA MET A 1 51.34 -0.47 -12.85
C MET A 1 50.32 0.38 -12.11
N LYS A 2 50.26 1.67 -12.42
CA LYS A 2 49.44 2.68 -11.72
C LYS A 2 47.99 2.50 -12.14
N ASN A 3 47.15 2.01 -11.25
CA ASN A 3 45.71 1.90 -11.50
C ASN A 3 45.08 3.26 -11.21
N LEU A 4 44.83 4.00 -12.29
CA LEU A 4 44.14 5.28 -12.32
C LEU A 4 42.65 5.05 -12.01
N PHE A 5 42.23 5.28 -10.77
CA PHE A 5 40.82 5.35 -10.39
C PHE A 5 40.35 6.81 -10.50
N LEU A 6 39.54 7.08 -11.52
CA LEU A 6 38.83 8.35 -11.72
C LEU A 6 37.49 8.31 -10.94
N PRO A 7 37.19 9.25 -10.03
CA PRO A 7 35.85 9.34 -9.44
C PRO A 7 34.93 10.13 -10.38
N ILE A 8 33.89 9.46 -10.90
CA ILE A 8 32.81 10.11 -11.66
C ILE A 8 31.89 10.83 -10.67
N ILE A 9 31.77 12.14 -10.87
CA ILE A 9 30.95 13.06 -10.09
C ILE A 9 29.46 12.88 -10.44
N VAL A 10 28.65 12.93 -9.38
CA VAL A 10 27.19 12.94 -9.34
C VAL A 10 26.58 14.02 -10.23
N LEU A 11 25.52 13.70 -10.97
CA LEU A 11 24.51 14.69 -11.36
C LEU A 11 23.11 14.09 -11.16
N ALA A 12 22.47 14.50 -10.07
CA ALA A 12 21.06 14.31 -9.82
C ALA A 12 20.28 15.45 -10.48
N ALA A 13 19.33 15.11 -11.37
CA ALA A 13 18.24 15.98 -11.78
C ALA A 13 17.06 15.11 -12.23
N GLY A 14 16.32 14.57 -11.26
CA GLY A 14 15.05 13.92 -11.52
C GLY A 14 14.00 14.98 -11.82
N ILE A 15 13.68 15.17 -13.11
CA ILE A 15 12.52 15.96 -13.54
C ILE A 15 11.29 15.08 -13.29
N TYR A 16 10.53 15.38 -12.23
CA TYR A 16 9.21 14.82 -12.03
C TYR A 16 8.22 15.56 -12.92
N SER A 17 8.07 15.11 -14.16
CA SER A 17 6.95 15.53 -15.01
C SER A 17 5.68 14.86 -14.49
N THR A 18 4.74 15.66 -14.01
CA THR A 18 3.45 15.21 -13.48
C THR A 18 2.58 14.69 -14.61
N ASN A 19 2.62 13.38 -14.85
CA ASN A 19 1.61 12.73 -15.66
C ASN A 19 0.28 12.81 -14.91
N ALA A 20 -0.69 13.52 -15.47
CA ALA A 20 -2.10 13.32 -15.13
C ALA A 20 -2.48 11.90 -15.57
N ALA A 21 -2.13 10.92 -14.74
CA ALA A 21 -2.55 9.54 -14.94
C ALA A 21 -4.07 9.52 -14.77
N LEU A 22 -4.78 9.03 -15.79
CA LEU A 22 -6.05 8.35 -15.54
C LEU A 22 -5.72 7.34 -14.44
N ALA A 23 -6.24 7.57 -13.23
CA ALA A 23 -5.93 6.74 -12.08
C ALA A 23 -6.38 5.33 -12.43
N ALA A 24 -5.42 4.49 -12.84
CA ALA A 24 -5.66 3.07 -12.98
C ALA A 24 -6.22 2.61 -11.63
N SER A 25 -7.29 1.80 -11.66
CA SER A 25 -7.76 1.15 -10.44
C SER A 25 -6.56 0.47 -9.81
N VAL A 26 -6.24 0.87 -8.58
CA VAL A 26 -5.19 0.24 -7.80
C VAL A 26 -5.65 -1.20 -7.55
N PRO A 27 -4.86 -2.24 -7.88
CA PRO A 27 -5.24 -3.62 -7.60
C PRO A 27 -5.55 -3.80 -6.11
N CYS A 28 -6.55 -4.60 -5.77
CA CYS A 28 -6.99 -4.80 -4.39
C CYS A 28 -5.85 -5.31 -3.48
N GLU A 29 -4.85 -6.00 -4.03
CA GLU A 29 -3.66 -6.45 -3.32
C GLU A 29 -2.76 -5.31 -2.84
N GLU A 30 -2.70 -4.19 -3.59
CA GLU A 30 -1.93 -3.03 -3.17
C GLU A 30 -2.61 -2.32 -2.00
N MET A 31 -3.95 -2.27 -1.99
CA MET A 31 -4.71 -1.76 -0.87
C MET A 31 -4.61 -2.66 0.37
N LEU A 32 -4.65 -3.99 0.18
CA LEU A 32 -4.38 -4.97 1.25
C LEU A 32 -2.98 -4.79 1.85
N LYS A 33 -1.98 -4.60 1.00
CA LYS A 33 -0.59 -4.35 1.43
C LYS A 33 -0.47 -3.06 2.24
N GLN A 34 -1.15 -1.99 1.84
CA GLN A 34 -1.21 -0.75 2.60
C GLN A 34 -1.89 -0.95 3.96
N LEU A 35 -3.03 -1.65 4.00
CA LEU A 35 -3.72 -1.98 5.24
C LEU A 35 -2.79 -2.69 6.22
N ARG A 36 -2.11 -3.75 5.79
CA ARG A 36 -1.16 -4.51 6.62
C ARG A 36 0.03 -3.67 7.09
N ALA A 37 0.55 -2.80 6.24
CA ALA A 37 1.63 -1.89 6.61
C ALA A 37 1.18 -0.90 7.70
N VAL A 38 -0.03 -0.35 7.57
CA VAL A 38 -0.60 0.53 8.59
C VAL A 38 -0.86 -0.22 9.88
N GLU A 39 -1.48 -1.41 9.82
CA GLU A 39 -1.78 -2.22 11.01
C GLU A 39 -0.50 -2.51 11.81
N ALA A 40 0.57 -2.93 11.13
CA ALA A 40 1.87 -3.18 11.74
C ALA A 40 2.47 -1.92 12.38
N SER A 41 2.22 -0.75 11.80
CA SER A 41 2.72 0.54 12.31
C SER A 41 1.91 1.09 13.48
N THR A 42 0.58 0.93 13.46
CA THR A 42 -0.35 1.52 14.43
C THR A 42 -0.47 0.69 15.70
N LYS A 43 -0.32 -0.65 15.62
CA LYS A 43 -0.50 -1.57 16.76
C LYS A 43 -1.85 -1.36 17.47
N PRO A 44 -2.98 -1.64 16.79
CA PRO A 44 -4.32 -1.43 17.33
C PRO A 44 -4.57 -2.25 18.61
N SER A 45 -5.59 -1.86 19.37
CA SER A 45 -6.08 -2.65 20.51
C SER A 45 -6.53 -4.04 20.07
N ASP A 46 -6.58 -5.03 20.98
CA ASP A 46 -7.03 -6.39 20.63
C ASP A 46 -8.45 -6.40 20.06
N ALA A 47 -9.33 -5.53 20.58
CA ALA A 47 -10.70 -5.40 20.11
C ALA A 47 -10.77 -4.83 18.68
N ASP A 48 -9.93 -3.85 18.37
CA ASP A 48 -9.86 -3.28 17.02
C ASP A 48 -9.16 -4.22 16.05
N LYS A 49 -8.14 -4.95 16.50
CA LYS A 49 -7.45 -5.98 15.72
C LYS A 49 -8.41 -7.08 15.27
N ALA A 50 -9.32 -7.52 16.13
CA ALA A 50 -10.35 -8.50 15.76
C ALA A 50 -11.27 -7.98 14.64
N LYS A 51 -11.69 -6.71 14.72
CA LYS A 51 -12.52 -6.07 13.67
C LYS A 51 -11.76 -5.89 12.36
N ILE A 52 -10.50 -5.43 12.44
CA ILE A 52 -9.62 -5.27 11.29
C ILE A 52 -9.41 -6.62 10.60
N SER A 53 -9.14 -7.69 11.36
CA SER A 53 -8.94 -9.03 10.82
C SER A 53 -10.19 -9.58 10.10
N ASP A 54 -11.39 -9.36 10.63
CA ASP A 54 -12.64 -9.74 9.97
C ASP A 54 -12.86 -8.98 8.66
N LEU A 55 -12.60 -7.66 8.65
CA LEU A 55 -12.69 -6.83 7.44
C LEU A 55 -11.61 -7.21 6.42
N GLU A 56 -10.38 -7.48 6.85
CA GLU A 56 -9.30 -7.94 5.98
C GLU A 56 -9.65 -9.29 5.34
N ALA A 57 -10.16 -10.25 6.13
CA ALA A 57 -10.56 -11.55 5.61
C ALA A 57 -11.68 -11.43 4.56
N LYS A 58 -12.70 -10.61 4.81
CA LYS A 58 -13.76 -10.31 3.84
C LYS A 58 -13.20 -9.64 2.59
N GLY A 59 -12.30 -8.66 2.77
CA GLY A 59 -11.65 -7.98 1.65
C GLY A 59 -10.84 -8.94 0.79
N ILE A 60 -10.08 -9.86 1.38
CA ILE A 60 -9.33 -10.91 0.67
C ILE A 60 -10.26 -11.84 -0.10
N GLU A 61 -11.38 -12.27 0.50
CA GLU A 61 -12.36 -13.10 -0.19
C GLU A 61 -12.92 -12.42 -1.44
N ARG A 62 -13.26 -11.12 -1.34
CA ARG A 62 -13.73 -10.33 -2.50
C ARG A 62 -12.64 -10.13 -3.54
N CYS A 63 -11.43 -9.82 -3.11
CA CYS A 63 -10.26 -9.59 -3.96
C CYS A 63 -9.93 -10.86 -4.77
N ASN A 64 -9.89 -12.02 -4.13
CA ASN A 64 -9.70 -13.32 -4.81
C ASN A 64 -10.84 -13.68 -5.79
N ALA A 65 -12.00 -13.03 -5.67
CA ALA A 65 -13.14 -13.20 -6.56
C ALA A 65 -13.20 -12.13 -7.66
N ASP A 66 -12.10 -11.39 -7.86
CA ASP A 66 -11.98 -10.24 -8.79
C ASP A 66 -13.05 -9.16 -8.55
N ASP A 67 -13.57 -9.08 -7.31
CA ASP A 67 -14.54 -8.06 -6.89
C ASP A 67 -13.83 -6.96 -6.10
N ASP A 68 -12.99 -6.24 -6.83
CA ASP A 68 -12.10 -5.21 -6.29
C ASP A 68 -12.87 -4.12 -5.56
N LYS A 69 -14.04 -3.73 -6.09
CA LYS A 69 -14.86 -2.68 -5.47
C LYS A 69 -15.27 -3.05 -4.04
N ARG A 70 -15.79 -4.27 -3.83
CA ARG A 70 -16.19 -4.69 -2.48
C ARG A 70 -14.97 -4.98 -1.60
N ALA A 71 -13.87 -5.45 -2.18
CA ALA A 71 -12.61 -5.60 -1.44
C ALA A 71 -12.15 -4.26 -0.87
N ASP A 72 -12.12 -3.22 -1.70
CA ASP A 72 -11.70 -1.87 -1.33
C ASP A 72 -12.64 -1.25 -0.28
N GLU A 73 -13.94 -1.51 -0.35
CA GLU A 73 -14.89 -1.07 0.67
C GLU A 73 -14.57 -1.66 2.05
N PHE A 74 -14.19 -2.95 2.13
CA PHE A 74 -13.79 -3.59 3.38
C PHE A 74 -12.43 -3.07 3.89
N PHE A 75 -11.44 -2.98 3.01
CA PHE A 75 -10.12 -2.45 3.40
C PHE A 75 -10.21 -0.98 3.84
N THR A 76 -11.04 -0.15 3.20
CA THR A 76 -11.31 1.23 3.64
C THR A 76 -11.91 1.27 5.04
N GLN A 77 -12.86 0.37 5.36
CA GLN A 77 -13.42 0.29 6.70
C GLN A 77 -12.35 -0.08 7.74
N ALA A 78 -11.46 -1.02 7.41
CA ALA A 78 -10.36 -1.41 8.28
C ALA A 78 -9.38 -0.24 8.50
N MET A 79 -9.06 0.50 7.44
CA MET A 79 -8.22 1.69 7.48
C MET A 79 -8.80 2.80 8.38
N LYS A 80 -10.13 2.99 8.36
CA LYS A 80 -10.80 3.94 9.28
C LYS A 80 -10.64 3.55 10.74
N ILE A 81 -10.68 2.25 11.07
CA ILE A 81 -10.43 1.77 12.45
C ILE A 81 -8.98 2.08 12.87
N LEU A 82 -8.04 2.00 11.92
CA LEU A 82 -6.64 2.36 12.11
C LEU A 82 -6.38 3.89 12.11
N GLY A 83 -7.42 4.71 11.98
CA GLY A 83 -7.32 6.18 11.98
C GLY A 83 -6.74 6.76 10.69
N LYS A 84 -6.95 6.09 9.55
CA LYS A 84 -6.59 6.58 8.21
C LYS A 84 -7.79 7.14 7.46
#